data_AF-A0A6F8VFI2-F1
#
_entry.id   AF-A0A6F8VFI2-F1
#
_cell.length_a   1.000
_cell.length_b   1.000
_cell.length_c   1.000
_cell.angle_alpha   90.00
_cell.angle_beta   90.00
_cell.angle_gamma   90.00
#
_symmetry.space_group_name_H-M   'P 1'
#
loop_
_entity.id
_entity.type
_entity.pdbx_description
1 polymer ?
#
loop_
_entity_poly.entity_id
_entity_poly.type
_entity_poly.pdbx_seq_one_letter_code
_entity_poly.pdbx_strand_id
1 'polypeptide(L)'
;MAKLTLKHPLTFGKMTVDSLTFRDYTTAGDYLAFDQRGGVAQRIALIASLTGSDESLIKQLRGPDYRAAEKIADDMINGDEAGDEEAAEKK
;
A
#
# COMPACT_ATOMS: atom_id res chain seq x y z
N MET A 1 -13.12 16.75 2.21
CA MET A 1 -12.24 16.95 1.04
C MET A 1 -11.55 18.30 1.09
N ALA A 2 -10.21 18.30 1.08
CA ALA A 2 -9.43 19.52 0.97
C ALA A 2 -9.35 19.99 -0.49
N LYS A 3 -9.43 21.31 -0.71
CA LYS A 3 -9.29 21.94 -2.02
C LYS A 3 -8.17 22.98 -1.96
N LEU A 4 -7.30 22.96 -2.96
CA LEU A 4 -6.24 23.96 -3.14
C LEU A 4 -6.49 24.72 -4.44
N THR A 5 -6.74 26.02 -4.35
CA THR A 5 -6.74 26.90 -5.52
C THR A 5 -5.30 27.23 -5.91
N LEU A 6 -4.96 27.08 -7.18
CA LEU A 6 -3.62 27.27 -7.70
C LEU A 6 -3.36 28.75 -8.02
N LYS A 7 -2.20 29.27 -7.60
CA LYS A 7 -1.74 30.61 -7.98
C LYS A 7 -1.34 30.70 -9.46
N HIS A 8 -0.90 29.57 -10.02
CA HIS A 8 -0.51 29.42 -11.41
C HIS A 8 -1.22 28.17 -11.97
N PRO A 9 -2.18 28.31 -12.89
CA PRO A 9 -2.93 27.18 -13.43
C PRO A 9 -2.05 26.17 -14.18
N LEU A 10 -2.41 24.90 -14.10
CA LEU A 10 -1.77 23.83 -14.86
C LEU A 10 -2.46 23.67 -16.22
N THR A 11 -1.71 23.33 -17.26
CA THR A 11 -2.25 23.05 -18.60
C THR A 11 -2.00 21.60 -18.98
N PHE A 12 -3.03 20.93 -19.49
CA PHE A 12 -2.94 19.57 -20.03
C PHE A 12 -3.77 19.47 -21.30
N GLY A 13 -3.09 19.44 -22.45
CA GLY A 13 -3.74 19.53 -23.76
C GLY A 13 -4.51 20.84 -23.92
N LYS A 14 -5.83 20.75 -24.11
CA LYS A 14 -6.74 21.92 -24.19
C LYS A 14 -7.40 22.28 -22.85
N MET A 15 -7.09 21.55 -21.77
CA MET A 15 -7.67 21.78 -20.45
C MET A 15 -6.75 22.64 -19.59
N THR A 16 -7.36 23.56 -18.85
CA THR A 16 -6.70 24.36 -17.82
C THR A 16 -7.26 23.96 -16.46
N VAL A 17 -6.39 23.64 -15.52
CA VAL A 17 -6.74 23.26 -14.14
C VAL A 17 -6.31 24.38 -13.21
N ASP A 18 -7.29 25.01 -12.56
CA ASP A 18 -7.09 26.13 -11.62
C ASP A 18 -7.10 25.70 -10.15
N SER A 19 -7.47 24.45 -9.86
CA SER A 19 -7.60 23.95 -8.51
C SER A 19 -7.40 22.43 -8.44
N LEU A 20 -6.85 21.98 -7.32
CA LEU A 20 -6.69 20.56 -6.99
C LEU A 20 -7.66 20.18 -5.88
N THR A 21 -8.37 19.08 -6.09
CA THR A 21 -9.25 18.49 -5.08
C THR A 21 -8.60 17.21 -4.57
N PHE A 22 -8.36 17.16 -3.26
CA PHE A 22 -7.76 16.01 -2.60
C PHE A 22 -8.85 15.03 -2.15
N ARG A 23 -8.56 13.74 -2.29
CA ARG A 23 -9.35 12.68 -1.65
C ARG A 23 -9.19 12.78 -0.12
N ASP A 24 -10.18 12.27 0.61
CA ASP A 24 -10.17 12.22 2.09
C ASP A 24 -9.41 11.03 2.67
N TYR A 25 -8.84 10.19 1.82
CA TYR A 25 -8.13 8.98 2.22
C TYR A 25 -6.96 8.70 1.27
N THR A 26 -5.96 8.03 1.80
CA THR A 26 -4.87 7.42 1.03
C THR A 26 -5.23 5.99 0.64
N THR A 27 -4.53 5.47 -0.36
CA THR A 27 -4.60 4.08 -0.82
C THR A 27 -3.21 3.45 -0.85
N ALA A 28 -3.12 2.13 -0.83
CA ALA A 28 -1.87 1.39 -1.01
C ALA A 28 -1.07 1.86 -2.24
N GLY A 29 -1.76 2.19 -3.34
CA GLY A 29 -1.15 2.78 -4.53
C GLY A 29 -0.50 4.14 -4.30
N ASP A 30 -1.04 4.96 -3.39
CA ASP A 30 -0.41 6.23 -3.02
C ASP A 30 0.89 5.97 -2.24
N TYR A 31 0.92 5.02 -1.31
CA TYR A 31 2.16 4.64 -0.62
C TYR A 31 3.21 4.11 -1.61
N LEU A 32 2.78 3.30 -2.59
CA LEU A 32 3.66 2.77 -3.63
C LEU A 32 4.25 3.87 -4.51
N ALA A 33 3.48 4.92 -4.83
CA ALA A 33 3.96 6.03 -5.66
C ALA A 33 5.12 6.81 -5.01
N PHE A 34 5.27 6.74 -3.69
CA PHE A 34 6.39 7.33 -2.95
C PHE A 34 7.47 6.32 -2.54
N ASP A 35 7.33 5.06 -2.93
CA ASP A 35 8.20 3.97 -2.51
C ASP A 35 9.51 3.93 -3.31
N GLN A 36 10.49 4.70 -2.85
CA GLN A 36 11.81 4.74 -3.49
C GLN A 36 12.66 3.49 -3.24
N ARG A 37 12.38 2.74 -2.17
CA ARG A 37 13.21 1.61 -1.72
C ARG A 37 12.55 0.24 -1.98
N GLY A 38 11.32 0.21 -2.49
CA GLY A 38 10.62 -1.01 -2.90
C GLY A 38 9.91 -1.77 -1.76
N GLY A 39 9.89 -1.23 -0.54
CA GLY A 39 9.29 -1.94 0.61
C GLY A 39 7.77 -2.05 0.52
N VAL A 40 7.10 -1.04 -0.02
CA VAL A 40 5.65 -1.06 -0.26
C VAL A 40 5.33 -1.98 -1.43
N ALA A 41 6.15 -1.98 -2.48
CA ALA A 41 5.99 -2.88 -3.62
C ALA A 41 6.04 -4.35 -3.17
N GLN A 42 7.03 -4.71 -2.36
CA GLN A 42 7.18 -6.07 -1.80
C GLN A 42 5.98 -6.48 -0.95
N ARG A 43 5.49 -5.57 -0.09
CA ARG A 43 4.32 -5.85 0.77
C ARG A 43 3.04 -6.01 -0.02
N ILE A 44 2.81 -5.19 -1.05
CA ILE A 44 1.65 -5.33 -1.94
C ILE A 44 1.69 -6.70 -2.64
N ALA A 45 2.84 -7.11 -3.16
CA ALA A 45 3.02 -8.42 -3.79
C ALA A 45 2.78 -9.56 -2.80
N LEU A 46 3.30 -9.44 -1.57
CA LEU A 46 3.09 -10.43 -0.51
C LEU A 46 1.60 -10.58 -0.16
N ILE A 47 0.91 -9.47 0.12
CA ILE A 47 -0.52 -9.47 0.45
C ILE A 47 -1.34 -10.07 -0.71
N ALA A 48 -1.02 -9.70 -1.95
CA ALA A 48 -1.64 -10.26 -3.14
C ALA A 48 -1.48 -11.79 -3.18
N SER A 49 -0.27 -12.29 -2.96
CA SER A 49 0.03 -13.72 -2.92
C SER A 49 -0.70 -14.45 -1.79
N LEU A 50 -0.66 -13.93 -0.56
CA LEU A 50 -1.28 -14.56 0.61
C LEU A 50 -2.82 -14.61 0.53
N THR A 51 -3.42 -13.69 -0.21
CA THR A 51 -4.88 -13.60 -0.37
C THR A 51 -5.39 -14.17 -1.69
N GLY A 52 -4.49 -14.58 -2.60
CA GLY A 52 -4.85 -15.02 -3.95
C GLY A 52 -5.48 -13.92 -4.82
N SER A 53 -5.22 -12.64 -4.50
CA SER A 53 -5.78 -11.47 -5.19
C SER A 53 -4.75 -10.82 -6.10
N ASP A 54 -5.22 -10.07 -7.10
CA ASP A 54 -4.34 -9.30 -7.99
C ASP A 54 -3.76 -8.05 -7.31
N GLU A 55 -2.51 -7.68 -7.59
CA GLU A 55 -1.87 -6.49 -7.01
C GLU A 55 -2.62 -5.18 -7.32
N SER A 56 -3.27 -5.07 -8.49
CA SER A 56 -4.06 -3.90 -8.87
C SER A 56 -5.28 -3.73 -7.96
N LEU A 57 -5.81 -4.82 -7.41
CA LEU A 57 -6.86 -4.79 -6.41
C LEU A 57 -6.30 -4.37 -5.05
N ILE A 58 -5.14 -4.92 -4.64
CA ILE A 58 -4.47 -4.56 -3.39
C ILE A 58 -4.08 -3.07 -3.37
N LYS A 59 -3.65 -2.50 -4.50
CA LYS A 59 -3.33 -1.07 -4.65
C LYS A 59 -4.51 -0.14 -4.33
N GLN A 60 -5.74 -0.65 -4.33
CA GLN A 60 -6.95 0.12 -4.02
C GLN A 60 -7.30 0.12 -2.53
N LEU A 61 -6.64 -0.71 -1.70
CA LEU A 61 -6.87 -0.73 -0.25
C LEU A 61 -6.67 0.66 0.33
N ARG A 62 -7.60 1.08 1.20
CA ARG A 62 -7.45 2.35 1.93
C ARG A 62 -6.31 2.24 2.93
N GLY A 63 -5.71 3.37 3.30
CA GLY A 63 -4.57 3.42 4.20
C GLY A 63 -4.69 2.56 5.46
N PRO A 64 -5.77 2.66 6.26
CA PRO A 64 -5.95 1.83 7.44
C PRO A 64 -6.00 0.33 7.14
N ASP A 65 -6.70 -0.07 6.08
CA ASP A 65 -6.84 -1.48 5.69
C ASP A 65 -5.53 -2.03 5.13
N TYR A 66 -4.80 -1.24 4.35
CA TYR A 66 -3.47 -1.57 3.86
C TYR A 66 -2.49 -1.80 5.02
N ARG A 67 -2.49 -0.93 6.03
CA ARG A 67 -1.65 -1.10 7.24
C ARG A 67 -2.02 -2.34 8.04
N ALA A 68 -3.31 -2.65 8.15
CA ALA A 68 -3.75 -3.87 8.82
C ALA A 68 -3.32 -5.12 8.04
N ALA A 69 -3.47 -5.13 6.72
CA ALA A 69 -3.04 -6.22 5.85
C ALA A 69 -1.51 -6.40 5.86
N GLU A 70 -0.75 -5.31 5.85
CA GLU A 70 0.72 -5.30 6.04
C GLU A 70 1.09 -6.00 7.34
N LYS A 71 0.46 -5.62 8.46
CA LYS A 71 0.75 -6.25 9.76
C LYS A 71 0.44 -7.74 9.76
N ILE A 72 -0.70 -8.16 9.21
CA ILE A 72 -1.07 -9.58 9.15
C ILE A 72 -0.06 -10.36 8.30
N ALA A 73 0.32 -9.82 7.13
CA ALA A 73 1.29 -10.45 6.25
C ALA A 73 2.69 -10.55 6.89
N ASP A 74 3.16 -9.48 7.54
CA ASP A 74 4.42 -9.46 8.27
C ASP A 74 4.37 -10.48 9.44
N ASP A 75 3.27 -10.52 10.21
CA ASP A 75 3.09 -11.47 11.33
C ASP A 75 3.08 -12.93 10.84
N MET A 76 2.55 -13.23 9.65
CA MET A 76 2.57 -14.59 9.07
C MET A 76 3.96 -15.04 8.68
N ILE A 77 4.76 -14.19 8.02
CA ILE A 77 6.14 -14.54 7.64
C ILE A 77 7.02 -14.71 8.88
N ASN A 78 6.92 -13.79 9.83
CA ASN A 78 7.73 -13.86 11.06
C ASN A 78 7.25 -14.96 12.02
N GLY A 79 5.97 -15.32 11.97
CA GLY A 79 5.40 -16.39 12.79
C GLY A 79 5.89 -17.79 12.38
N ASP A 80 6.14 -18.00 11.08
CA ASP A 80 6.74 -19.24 10.58
C ASP A 80 8.21 -19.40 11.04
N GLU A 81 8.94 -18.30 11.28
CA GLU A 81 10.32 -18.36 11.80
C GLU A 81 10.41 -18.83 13.27
N ALA A 82 9.34 -18.69 14.07
CA ALA A 82 9.32 -19.13 15.47
C ALA A 82 8.81 -20.58 15.66
N GLY A 83 8.17 -21.17 14.64
CA GLY A 83 7.55 -22.49 14.71
C GLY A 83 8.51 -23.68 14.51
N ASP A 84 9.71 -23.45 13.99
CA ASP A 84 10.68 -24.51 13.66
C ASP A 84 11.67 -24.83 14.81
N GLU A 85 11.81 -23.97 15.82
CA GLU A 85 12.73 -24.23 16.94
C GLU A 85 12.15 -25.23 17.98
N GLU A 86 10.82 -25.31 18.16
CA GLU A 86 10.21 -26.24 19.13
C GLU A 86 10.18 -27.72 18.67
N ALA A 87 10.44 -28.00 17.39
CA ALA A 87 10.46 -29.37 16.85
C ALA A 87 11.85 -30.05 16.94
N ALA A 88 12.92 -29.28 17.16
CA ALA A 88 14.29 -29.80 17.21
C ALA A 88 14.75 -30.24 18.62
N GLU A 89 14.08 -29.79 19.69
CA GLU A 89 14.44 -30.10 21.09
C GLU A 89 13.75 -31.36 21.67
N LYS A 90 12.93 -32.06 20.88
CA LYS A 90 12.24 -33.31 21.31
C LYS A 90 12.60 -34.53 20.48
N LYS A 91 13.87 -34.68 20.08
CA LYS A 91 14.41 -35.96 19.58
C LYS A 91 15.64 -36.42 20.35
#